data_AF-A0A937VZ95-F1
#
_entry.id   AF-A0A937VZ95-F1
#
_cell.length_a   1.000
_cell.length_b   1.000
_cell.length_c   1.000
_cell.angle_alpha   90.00
_cell.angle_beta   90.00
_cell.angle_gamma   90.00
#
_symmetry.space_group_name_H-M   'P 1'
#
loop_
_entity.id
_entity.type
_entity.pdbx_description
1 polymer ?
#
loop_
_entity_poly.entity_id
_entity_poly.type
_entity_poly.pdbx_seq_one_letter_code
_entity_poly.pdbx_strand_id
1 'polypeptide(L)' 'MRRGVAYLESLRDGRNVWMMGEGRVDDITTHAATCAMMQQYATWYDRHFEPAWHDVLPR' A
#
# COMPACT_ATOMS: atom_id res chain seq x y z
N MET A 1 -10.59 10.40 0.71
CA MET A 1 -9.69 9.24 0.47
C MET A 1 -9.19 8.62 1.79
N ARG A 2 -8.58 7.41 1.79
CA ARG A 2 -7.86 6.87 2.98
C ARG A 2 -6.46 7.48 3.06
N ARG A 3 -5.88 7.61 4.26
CA ARG A 3 -4.44 7.93 4.44
C ARG A 3 -3.58 6.70 4.15
N GLY A 4 -2.32 6.90 3.77
CA GLY A 4 -1.37 5.82 3.46
C GLY A 4 -1.22 4.81 4.59
N VAL A 5 -1.15 5.27 5.84
CA VAL A 5 -1.12 4.39 7.02
C VAL A 5 -2.35 3.49 7.12
N ALA A 6 -3.55 4.03 6.91
CA ALA A 6 -4.79 3.27 6.94
C ALA A 6 -4.90 2.29 5.77
N TYR A 7 -4.29 2.62 4.62
CA TYR A 7 -4.13 1.68 3.52
C TYR A 7 -3.25 0.49 3.92
N LEU A 8 -2.05 0.74 4.48
CA LEU A 8 -1.13 -0.33 4.89
C LEU A 8 -1.76 -1.24 5.97
N GLU A 9 -2.43 -0.67 6.95
CA GLU A 9 -3.17 -1.44 7.97
C GLU A 9 -4.25 -2.32 7.34
N SER A 10 -4.97 -1.80 6.32
CA SER A 10 -6.01 -2.56 5.63
C SER A 10 -5.49 -3.76 4.82
N LEU A 11 -4.18 -3.85 4.58
CA LEU A 11 -3.58 -5.00 3.90
C LEU A 11 -3.36 -6.21 4.85
N ARG A 12 -3.57 -6.03 6.16
CA ARG A 12 -3.55 -7.10 7.17
C ARG A 12 -4.92 -7.77 7.27
N ASP A 13 -5.43 -8.21 6.12
CA ASP A 13 -6.80 -8.69 5.95
C ASP A 13 -6.91 -10.23 5.81
N GLY A 14 -5.82 -10.95 6.07
CA GLY A 14 -5.80 -12.42 5.98
C GLY A 14 -5.74 -12.95 4.54
N ARG A 15 -5.41 -12.11 3.55
CA ARG A 15 -5.17 -12.55 2.17
C ARG A 15 -4.13 -13.66 2.08
N ASN A 16 -4.36 -14.59 1.17
CA ASN A 16 -3.44 -15.68 0.87
C ASN A 16 -2.60 -15.33 -0.37
N VAL A 17 -1.40 -14.81 -0.16
CA VAL A 17 -0.50 -14.35 -1.23
C VAL A 17 0.65 -15.34 -1.41
N TRP A 18 0.99 -15.64 -2.65
CA TRP A 18 2.06 -16.56 -3.01
C TRP A 18 3.03 -15.90 -3.97
N MET A 19 4.32 -16.10 -3.74
CA MET A 19 5.40 -15.65 -4.58
C MET A 19 6.09 -16.86 -5.23
N MET A 20 6.20 -16.82 -6.56
CA MET A 20 6.80 -17.90 -7.33
C MET A 20 8.26 -18.09 -6.91
N GLY A 21 8.61 -19.32 -6.52
CA GLY A 21 9.97 -19.66 -6.07
C GLY A 21 10.27 -19.36 -4.61
N GLU A 22 9.39 -18.68 -3.88
CA GLU A 22 9.58 -18.33 -2.46
C GLU A 22 8.49 -18.93 -1.55
N GLY A 23 7.26 -19.08 -2.06
CA GLY A 23 6.15 -19.67 -1.33
C GLY A 23 5.17 -18.63 -0.81
N ARG A 24 4.55 -18.90 0.34
CA ARG A 24 3.51 -18.03 0.91
C ARG A 24 4.13 -16.77 1.51
N VAL A 25 3.50 -15.62 1.24
CA VAL A 25 3.82 -14.33 1.84
C VAL A 25 2.81 -14.04 2.95
N ASP A 26 3.29 -13.97 4.19
CA ASP A 26 2.44 -13.72 5.36
C ASP A 26 2.05 -12.25 5.52
N ASP A 27 2.96 -11.33 5.21
CA ASP A 27 2.70 -9.88 5.28
C ASP A 27 3.34 -9.16 4.09
N ILE A 28 2.50 -8.77 3.14
CA ILE A 28 2.93 -8.04 1.94
C ILE A 28 3.47 -6.63 2.22
N THR A 29 3.20 -6.07 3.41
CA THR A 29 3.67 -4.73 3.79
C THR A 29 5.12 -4.73 4.27
N THR A 30 5.64 -5.88 4.67
CA THR A 30 7.00 -6.04 5.22
C THR A 30 7.87 -6.97 4.37
N HIS A 31 7.27 -7.88 3.59
CA HIS A 31 7.99 -8.80 2.73
C HIS A 31 8.88 -8.09 1.70
N ALA A 32 10.14 -8.51 1.58
CA ALA A 32 11.18 -7.81 0.83
C ALA A 32 10.81 -7.54 -0.65
N ALA A 33 10.15 -8.50 -1.29
CA ALA A 33 9.76 -8.39 -2.68
C ALA A 33 8.50 -7.52 -2.94
N THR A 34 7.72 -7.18 -1.91
CA THR A 34 6.44 -6.46 -2.08
C THR A 34 6.37 -5.14 -1.33
N CYS A 35 7.13 -4.98 -0.25
CA CYS A 35 7.03 -3.83 0.66
C CYS A 35 7.23 -2.49 -0.06
N ALA A 36 8.19 -2.42 -0.98
CA ALA A 36 8.47 -1.22 -1.76
C ALA A 36 7.24 -0.75 -2.56
N MET A 37 6.52 -1.68 -3.19
CA MET A 37 5.29 -1.36 -3.93
C MET A 37 4.17 -0.90 -2.99
N MET A 38 4.02 -1.55 -1.82
CA MET A 38 3.00 -1.13 -0.84
C MET A 38 3.26 0.28 -0.33
N GLN A 39 4.53 0.66 -0.13
CA GLN A 39 4.90 2.03 0.22
C GLN A 39 4.56 3.02 -0.89
N GLN A 40 4.75 2.68 -2.17
CA GLN A 40 4.33 3.55 -3.29
C GLN A 40 2.83 3.81 -3.28
N TYR A 41 2.01 2.78 -3.03
CA TYR A 41 0.56 2.96 -2.87
C TYR A 41 0.21 3.81 -1.65
N ALA A 42 0.87 3.61 -0.51
CA ALA A 42 0.66 4.43 0.68
C ALA A 42 0.95 5.92 0.39
N THR A 43 2.08 6.23 -0.25
CA THR A 43 2.42 7.59 -0.69
C THR A 43 1.38 8.13 -1.67
N TRP A 44 0.87 7.32 -2.60
CA TRP A 44 -0.19 7.74 -3.51
C TRP A 44 -1.50 8.10 -2.78
N TYR A 45 -1.88 7.34 -1.74
CA TYR A 45 -3.01 7.70 -0.89
C TYR A 45 -2.79 9.04 -0.16
N ASP A 46 -1.60 9.26 0.39
CA ASP A 46 -1.27 10.50 1.09
C ASP A 46 -1.32 11.74 0.18
N ARG A 47 -1.00 11.60 -1.11
CA ARG A 47 -1.10 12.70 -2.10
C ARG A 47 -2.49 13.32 -2.22
N HIS A 48 -3.57 12.58 -1.92
CA HIS A 48 -4.94 13.13 -1.97
C HIS A 48 -5.18 14.20 -0.88
N PHE A 49 -4.28 14.31 0.09
CA PHE A 49 -4.32 15.32 1.15
C PHE A 49 -3.24 16.39 1.02
N GLU A 50 -2.37 16.28 0.01
CA GLU A 50 -1.30 17.22 -0.25
C GLU A 50 -1.81 18.36 -1.14
N PRO A 51 -1.64 19.64 -0.73
CA PRO A 51 -2.12 20.78 -1.50
C PRO A 51 -1.63 20.82 -2.95
N ALA A 52 -0.42 20.33 -3.20
CA ALA A 52 0.19 20.27 -4.52
C ALA A 52 -0.60 19.43 -5.54
N TRP A 53 -1.51 18.56 -5.08
CA TRP A 53 -2.25 17.63 -5.94
C TRP A 53 -3.76 17.88 -6.00
N HIS A 54 -4.28 18.87 -5.28
CA HIS A 54 -5.73 19.12 -5.19
C HIS A 54 -6.42 19.44 -6.52
N ASP A 55 -5.69 19.98 -7.50
CA ASP A 55 -6.24 20.32 -8.82
C ASP A 55 -6.34 19.10 -9.75
N VAL A 56 -5.67 18.00 -9.41
CA VAL A 56 -5.57 16.79 -10.25
C VAL A 56 -6.24 15.58 -9.58
N LEU A 57 -6.16 15.49 -8.25
CA LEU A 57 -6.66 14.35 -7.49
C LEU A 57 -8.01 14.67 -6.81
N PRO A 58 -8.98 13.74 -6.84
CA PRO A 58 -10.25 13.89 -6.13
C PRO A 58 -10.05 13.78 -4.60
N ARG A 59 -10.87 14.46 -3.81
CA ARG A 59 -10.74 14.44 -2.34
C ARG A 59 -11.35 13.18 -1.71
#